data_AF-A0A9W7IYH7-F1
#
_entry.id   AF-A0A9W7IYH7-F1
#
_cell.length_a   1.000
_cell.length_b   1.000
_cell.length_c   1.000
_cell.angle_alpha   90.00
_cell.angle_beta   90.00
_cell.angle_gamma   90.00
#
_symmetry.space_group_name_H-M   'P 1'
#
loop_
_entity.id
_entity.type
_entity.pdbx_description
1 polymer ?
#
loop_
_entity_poly.entity_id
_entity_poly.type
_entity_poly.pdbx_seq_one_letter_code
_entity_poly.pdbx_strand_id
1 'polypeptide(L)'
;MLGDDFWCTYPSGDPRGTFWLQSCHMVHCTYNSLWMCNFIHPDWDMFQSTHPCADFHATSRKISGCPVYISEAGRNHNFSLMLKQFVLPDGSILRFRYNALPIKDCFIEDPLHEGKTMLKIMNLNKFDGVTGAFNCQDNCLHIE
;
A
#
# COMPACT_ATOMS: atom_id res chain seq x y z
N MET A 1 9.69 10.94 9.17
CA MET A 1 8.80 9.94 9.80
C MET A 1 7.60 10.69 10.34
N LEU A 2 6.53 10.78 9.55
CA LEU A 2 5.26 11.37 9.96
C LEU A 2 4.19 10.39 9.44
N GLY A 3 3.55 9.67 10.37
CA GLY A 3 2.46 8.72 10.09
C GLY A 3 2.91 7.29 9.82
N ASP A 4 3.26 6.57 10.87
CA ASP A 4 3.44 5.12 10.88
C ASP A 4 2.08 4.38 10.94
N ASP A 5 2.04 3.22 10.29
CA ASP A 5 0.96 2.21 10.31
C ASP A 5 0.66 1.64 11.72
N PHE A 6 1.29 2.20 12.76
CA PHE A 6 1.12 1.86 14.17
C PHE A 6 -0.10 2.53 14.82
N TRP A 7 -0.49 3.73 14.38
CA TRP A 7 -1.57 4.48 15.02
C TRP A 7 -2.89 4.26 14.29
N CYS A 8 -3.72 3.36 14.83
CA CYS A 8 -5.12 3.17 14.40
C CYS A 8 -5.98 4.44 14.53
N THR A 9 -5.47 5.43 15.26
CA THR A 9 -6.15 6.69 15.54
C THR A 9 -5.13 7.81 15.50
N TYR A 10 -5.41 8.85 14.71
CA TYR A 10 -4.61 10.06 14.69
C TYR A 10 -4.40 10.60 16.13
N PRO A 11 -3.20 11.06 16.52
CA PRO A 11 -2.93 11.49 17.90
C PRO A 11 -3.84 12.62 18.40
N SER A 12 -4.38 13.44 17.49
CA SER A 12 -5.36 14.50 17.83
C SER A 12 -6.82 14.03 17.82
N GLY A 13 -7.07 12.75 17.57
CA GLY A 13 -8.42 12.16 17.52
C GLY A 13 -9.26 12.50 16.28
N ASP A 14 -8.71 13.17 15.25
CA ASP A 14 -9.44 13.41 14.00
C ASP A 14 -9.46 12.13 13.14
N PRO A 15 -10.63 11.54 12.87
CA PRO A 15 -10.73 10.35 12.01
C PRO A 15 -10.11 10.56 10.63
N ARG A 16 -10.21 11.76 10.05
CA ARG A 16 -9.63 12.08 8.74
C ARG A 16 -8.12 12.06 8.76
N GLY A 17 -7.52 12.45 9.88
CA GLY A 17 -6.09 12.34 10.09
C GLY A 17 -5.61 10.90 10.02
N THR A 18 -6.38 9.94 10.54
CA THR A 18 -6.03 8.52 10.49
C THR A 18 -5.93 8.02 9.04
N PHE A 19 -6.94 8.31 8.21
CA PHE A 19 -6.96 7.91 6.80
C PHE A 19 -5.86 8.61 6.00
N TRP A 20 -5.62 9.89 6.25
CA TRP A 20 -4.56 10.63 5.58
C TRP A 20 -3.17 10.03 5.86
N LEU A 21 -2.88 9.61 7.10
CA LEU A 21 -1.59 8.99 7.43
C LEU A 21 -1.37 7.68 6.66
N GLN A 22 -2.41 6.88 6.46
CA GLN A 22 -2.35 5.63 5.68
C GLN A 22 -1.96 5.90 4.21
N SER A 23 -2.59 6.90 3.59
CA SER A 23 -2.24 7.36 2.25
C SER A 23 -0.81 7.93 2.17
N CYS A 24 -0.44 8.76 3.15
CA CYS A 24 0.86 9.40 3.24
C CYS A 24 1.99 8.37 3.35
N HIS A 25 1.79 7.33 4.16
CA HIS A 25 2.72 6.20 4.27
C HIS A 25 2.94 5.51 2.92
N MET A 26 1.86 5.15 2.21
CA MET A 26 1.96 4.48 0.92
C MET A 26 2.67 5.33 -0.15
N VAL A 27 2.39 6.64 -0.17
CA VAL A 27 3.09 7.60 -1.04
C VAL A 27 4.58 7.60 -0.70
N HIS A 28 4.97 7.78 0.57
CA HIS A 28 6.37 7.75 0.97
C HIS A 28 7.07 6.42 0.63
N CYS A 29 6.43 5.26 0.87
CA CYS A 29 6.98 3.96 0.50
C CYS A 29 7.23 3.86 -1.01
N THR A 30 6.29 4.35 -1.82
CA THR A 30 6.40 4.33 -3.28
C THR A 30 7.55 5.20 -3.77
N TYR A 31 7.66 6.45 -3.31
CA TYR A 31 8.74 7.35 -3.74
C TYR A 31 10.10 6.92 -3.18
N ASN A 32 10.17 6.37 -1.96
CA ASN A 32 11.42 5.81 -1.42
C ASN A 32 11.89 4.61 -2.24
N SER A 33 10.96 3.79 -2.74
CA SER A 33 11.27 2.63 -3.58
C SER A 33 11.99 3.02 -4.88
N LEU A 34 11.74 4.21 -5.45
CA LEU A 34 12.48 4.69 -6.63
C LEU A 34 13.99 4.66 -6.45
N TRP A 35 14.46 5.03 -5.27
CA TRP A 35 15.89 5.06 -4.95
C TRP A 35 16.36 3.73 -4.37
N MET A 36 15.65 3.21 -3.36
CA MET A 36 16.08 2.04 -2.59
C MET A 36 16.13 0.74 -3.41
N CYS A 37 15.20 0.54 -4.34
CA CYS A 37 15.09 -0.68 -5.14
C CYS A 37 16.31 -1.01 -6.00
N ASN A 38 17.21 -0.05 -6.22
CA ASN A 38 18.44 -0.25 -6.97
C ASN A 38 19.52 -1.01 -6.18
N PHE A 39 19.41 -1.02 -4.85
CA PHE A 39 20.44 -1.58 -3.96
C PHE A 39 19.89 -2.60 -2.98
N ILE A 40 18.65 -2.43 -2.54
CA ILE A 40 18.02 -3.25 -1.51
C ILE A 40 16.59 -3.61 -1.91
N HIS A 41 16.06 -4.65 -1.28
CA HIS A 41 14.63 -4.96 -1.34
C HIS A 41 13.93 -4.09 -0.27
N PRO A 42 13.12 -3.09 -0.66
CA PRO A 42 12.47 -2.21 0.29
C PRO A 42 11.41 -2.98 1.10
N ASP A 43 11.21 -2.56 2.33
CA ASP A 43 10.13 -2.99 3.18
C ASP A 43 9.10 -1.86 3.29
N TRP A 44 7.84 -2.16 3.02
CA TRP A 44 6.73 -1.19 3.07
C TRP A 44 6.03 -1.19 4.43
N ASP A 45 6.64 -1.83 5.42
CA ASP A 45 6.17 -1.94 6.79
C ASP A 45 4.90 -2.78 6.94
N MET A 46 4.65 -3.20 8.18
CA MET A 46 3.49 -4.00 8.56
C MET A 46 2.18 -3.22 8.34
N PHE A 47 1.06 -3.94 8.22
CA PHE A 47 -0.27 -3.32 8.26
C PHE A 47 -1.26 -4.15 9.08
N GLN A 48 -2.41 -3.55 9.41
CA GLN A 48 -3.49 -4.22 10.14
C GLN A 48 -4.58 -4.67 9.15
N SER A 49 -4.90 -5.95 9.18
CA SER A 49 -5.94 -6.60 8.37
C SER A 49 -7.38 -6.24 8.79
N THR A 50 -7.57 -5.73 10.01
CA THR A 50 -8.88 -5.32 10.54
C THR A 50 -9.15 -3.84 10.39
N HIS A 51 -8.16 -3.04 10.00
CA HIS A 51 -8.31 -1.60 9.80
C HIS A 51 -9.24 -1.31 8.62
N PRO A 52 -10.02 -0.21 8.65
CA PRO A 52 -10.87 0.18 7.51
C PRO A 52 -10.11 0.33 6.17
N CYS A 53 -8.81 0.68 6.22
CA CYS A 53 -7.93 0.76 5.05
C CYS A 53 -7.23 -0.57 4.70
N ALA A 54 -7.60 -1.69 5.31
CA ALA A 54 -6.86 -2.94 5.14
C ALA A 54 -6.82 -3.42 3.69
N ASP A 55 -7.91 -3.26 2.93
CA ASP A 55 -7.94 -3.57 1.49
C ASP A 55 -6.92 -2.73 0.71
N PHE A 56 -6.78 -1.45 1.06
CA PHE A 56 -5.86 -0.52 0.42
C PHE A 56 -4.40 -0.88 0.70
N HIS A 57 -4.06 -1.20 1.95
CA HIS A 57 -2.72 -1.66 2.33
C HIS A 57 -2.41 -3.04 1.75
N ALA A 58 -3.36 -3.97 1.77
CA ALA A 58 -3.18 -5.31 1.21
C ALA A 58 -2.95 -5.25 -0.31
N THR A 59 -3.73 -4.45 -1.03
CA THR A 59 -3.60 -4.30 -2.49
C THR A 59 -2.30 -3.60 -2.88
N SER A 60 -1.90 -2.55 -2.15
CA SER A 60 -0.63 -1.87 -2.43
C SER A 60 0.56 -2.79 -2.17
N ARG A 61 0.54 -3.59 -1.11
CA ARG A 61 1.59 -4.58 -0.80
C ARG A 61 1.59 -5.78 -1.76
N LYS A 62 0.42 -6.16 -2.25
CA LYS A 62 0.29 -7.14 -3.33
C LYS A 62 1.05 -6.66 -4.57
N ILE A 63 0.85 -5.40 -4.98
CA ILE A 63 1.50 -4.83 -6.17
C ILE A 63 2.97 -4.46 -5.90
N SER A 64 3.33 -4.11 -4.66
CA SER A 64 4.68 -3.62 -4.33
C SER A 64 5.78 -4.67 -4.56
N GLY A 65 5.45 -5.96 -4.44
CA GLY A 65 6.42 -7.06 -4.50
C GLY A 65 7.31 -7.16 -3.25
N CYS A 66 7.10 -6.29 -2.27
CA CYS A 66 7.85 -6.21 -1.02
C CYS A 66 7.37 -7.31 -0.03
N PRO A 67 8.08 -7.52 1.09
CA PRO A 67 7.61 -8.41 2.14
C PRO A 67 6.25 -7.95 2.70
N VAL A 68 5.40 -8.91 3.07
CA VAL A 68 4.08 -8.65 3.62
C VAL A 68 4.03 -9.16 5.04
N TYR A 69 3.88 -8.24 5.98
CA TYR A 69 3.77 -8.51 7.40
C TYR A 69 2.47 -7.93 7.94
N ILE A 70 1.84 -8.64 8.88
CA ILE A 70 0.58 -8.20 9.50
C ILE A 70 0.79 -8.06 10.99
N SER A 71 0.42 -6.89 11.50
CA SER A 71 0.48 -6.56 12.92
C SER A 71 -0.95 -6.44 13.43
N GLU A 72 -1.43 -7.40 14.21
CA GLU A 72 -2.71 -7.27 14.92
C GLU A 72 -2.45 -7.45 16.40
N ALA A 73 -3.18 -6.70 17.22
CA ALA A 73 -3.25 -6.96 18.64
C ALA A 73 -4.17 -8.18 18.89
N GLY A 74 -3.63 -9.23 19.50
CA GLY A 74 -4.37 -10.47 19.76
C GLY A 74 -4.47 -11.39 18.54
N ARG A 75 -5.49 -12.25 18.47
CA ARG A 75 -5.71 -13.22 17.38
C ARG A 75 -6.79 -12.77 16.39
N ASN A 76 -7.02 -11.46 16.28
CA ASN A 76 -8.10 -10.91 15.46
C ASN A 76 -7.59 -10.56 14.05
N HIS A 77 -7.37 -11.57 13.21
CA HIS A 77 -6.94 -11.37 11.83
C HIS A 77 -8.09 -11.56 10.85
N ASN A 78 -8.18 -10.71 9.83
CA ASN A 78 -9.12 -10.90 8.74
C ASN A 78 -8.53 -11.85 7.68
N PHE A 79 -8.65 -13.16 7.93
CA PHE A 79 -8.17 -14.18 7.00
C PHE A 79 -8.87 -14.15 5.64
N SER A 80 -10.15 -13.78 5.59
CA SER A 80 -10.91 -13.71 4.34
C SER A 80 -10.31 -12.68 3.38
N LEU A 81 -9.97 -11.49 3.90
CA LEU A 81 -9.26 -10.46 3.16
C LEU A 81 -7.91 -10.98 2.64
N MET A 82 -7.12 -11.61 3.52
CA MET A 82 -5.79 -12.10 3.14
C MET A 82 -5.84 -13.16 2.04
N LEU A 83 -6.76 -14.13 2.17
CA LEU A 83 -6.95 -15.18 1.17
C LEU A 83 -7.35 -14.57 -0.17
N LYS A 84 -8.29 -13.61 -0.18
CA LYS A 84 -8.72 -12.89 -1.38
C LYS A 84 -7.58 -12.12 -2.05
N GLN A 85 -6.71 -11.48 -1.27
CA GLN A 85 -5.70 -10.57 -1.81
C GLN A 85 -4.44 -11.30 -2.28
N PHE A 86 -3.96 -12.29 -1.53
CA PHE A 86 -2.63 -12.88 -1.74
C PHE A 86 -2.64 -14.33 -2.21
N VAL A 87 -3.73 -15.07 -2.03
CA VAL A 87 -3.76 -16.51 -2.32
C VAL A 87 -4.52 -16.77 -3.62
N LEU A 88 -3.89 -17.51 -4.53
CA LEU A 88 -4.50 -17.96 -5.77
C LEU A 88 -5.41 -19.17 -5.53
N PRO A 89 -6.36 -19.48 -6.43
CA PRO A 89 -7.28 -20.61 -6.26
C PRO A 89 -6.58 -21.98 -6.10
N ASP A 90 -5.32 -22.09 -6.54
CA ASP A 90 -4.48 -23.29 -6.39
C ASP A 90 -3.74 -23.37 -5.04
N GLY A 91 -3.92 -22.38 -4.16
CA GLY A 91 -3.26 -22.28 -2.86
C GLY A 91 -1.85 -21.69 -2.91
N SER A 92 -1.36 -21.29 -4.09
CA SER A 92 -0.09 -20.58 -4.21
C SER A 92 -0.22 -19.10 -3.82
N ILE A 93 0.90 -18.50 -3.42
CA ILE A 93 0.95 -17.09 -3.00
C ILE A 93 1.36 -16.23 -4.19
N LEU A 94 0.56 -15.21 -4.48
CA LEU A 94 0.88 -14.22 -5.50
C LEU A 94 2.06 -13.35 -5.03
N ARG A 95 3.15 -13.34 -5.80
CA ARG A 95 4.31 -12.49 -5.55
C ARG A 95 4.88 -11.93 -6.84
N PHE A 96 5.06 -10.61 -6.87
CA PHE A 96 5.74 -9.95 -7.98
C PHE A 96 7.25 -10.20 -7.93
N ARG A 97 7.90 -10.14 -9.09
CA ARG A 97 9.34 -10.41 -9.21
C ARG A 97 10.20 -9.19 -8.93
N TYR A 98 9.68 -8.01 -9.24
CA TYR A 98 10.36 -6.75 -9.06
C TYR A 98 9.66 -5.94 -7.97
N ASN A 99 10.24 -4.79 -7.65
CA ASN A 99 9.64 -3.84 -6.72
C ASN A 99 8.81 -2.81 -7.50
N ALA A 100 7.68 -2.39 -6.95
CA ALA A 100 6.85 -1.39 -7.62
C ALA A 100 7.54 -0.02 -7.66
N LEU A 101 7.33 0.67 -8.78
CA LEU A 101 7.80 2.03 -9.00
C LEU A 101 6.60 2.93 -9.38
N PRO A 102 6.59 4.21 -8.98
CA PRO A 102 5.61 5.15 -9.48
C PRO A 102 5.79 5.33 -10.98
N ILE A 103 4.68 5.47 -11.69
CA ILE A 103 4.71 5.70 -13.13
C ILE A 103 5.00 7.17 -13.45
N LYS A 104 5.45 7.41 -14.69
CA LYS A 104 5.97 8.72 -15.10
C LYS A 104 4.93 9.85 -15.05
N ASP A 105 3.65 9.54 -15.16
CA ASP A 105 2.57 10.54 -15.18
C ASP A 105 2.30 11.15 -13.79
N CYS A 106 2.56 10.43 -12.70
CA CYS A 106 2.40 10.89 -11.33
C CYS A 106 3.75 11.18 -10.64
N PHE A 107 4.88 11.11 -11.36
CA PHE A 107 6.21 11.17 -10.77
C PHE A 107 6.55 12.54 -10.16
N ILE A 108 6.04 13.64 -10.74
CA ILE A 108 6.34 15.02 -10.31
C ILE A 108 5.17 15.66 -9.54
N GLU A 109 3.98 15.08 -9.69
CA GLU A 109 2.74 15.59 -9.10
C GLU A 109 2.64 15.24 -7.61
N ASP A 110 1.76 15.93 -6.87
CA ASP A 110 1.51 15.65 -5.44
C ASP A 110 0.19 14.87 -5.27
N PRO A 111 0.24 13.52 -5.16
CA PRO A 111 -0.96 12.70 -5.03
C PRO A 111 -1.63 12.82 -3.66
N LEU A 112 -1.07 13.56 -2.69
CA LEU A 112 -1.67 13.76 -1.36
C LEU A 112 -2.53 15.03 -1.28
N HIS A 113 -2.15 16.12 -1.95
CA HIS A 113 -2.76 17.43 -1.70
C HIS A 113 -3.45 18.07 -2.92
N GLU A 114 -3.20 17.63 -4.15
CA GLU A 114 -3.66 18.36 -5.34
C GLU A 114 -5.14 18.19 -5.71
N GLY A 115 -5.85 17.22 -5.13
CA GLY A 115 -7.26 16.95 -5.47
C GLY A 115 -7.48 16.39 -6.90
N LYS A 116 -6.40 16.10 -7.64
CA LYS A 116 -6.45 15.73 -9.07
C LYS A 116 -5.70 14.44 -9.38
N THR A 117 -4.51 14.28 -8.83
CA THR A 117 -3.61 13.19 -9.21
C THR A 117 -3.78 11.99 -8.29
N MET A 118 -4.09 10.82 -8.87
CA MET A 118 -4.05 9.55 -8.14
C MET A 118 -2.62 8.99 -8.13
N LEU A 119 -2.24 8.33 -7.03
CA LEU A 119 -0.97 7.60 -6.99
C LEU A 119 -1.08 6.36 -7.88
N LYS A 120 -0.21 6.27 -8.88
CA LYS A 120 -0.17 5.12 -9.78
C LYS A 120 1.17 4.44 -9.64
N ILE A 121 1.14 3.13 -9.36
CA ILE A 121 2.32 2.29 -9.22
C ILE A 121 2.28 1.16 -10.23
N MET A 122 3.43 0.81 -10.79
CA MET A 122 3.54 -0.29 -11.73
C MET A 122 4.60 -1.27 -11.25
N ASN A 123 4.31 -2.56 -11.46
CA ASN A 123 5.25 -3.64 -11.22
C ASN A 123 5.16 -4.68 -12.35
N LEU A 124 6.23 -5.46 -12.53
CA LEU A 124 6.34 -6.49 -13.55
C LEU A 124 6.23 -7.88 -12.92
N ASN A 125 5.33 -8.69 -13.46
CA ASN A 125 5.19 -10.10 -13.13
C ASN A 125 5.99 -10.95 -14.15
N LYS A 126 5.85 -12.29 -14.11
CA LYS A 126 6.56 -13.20 -15.04
C LYS A 126 6.14 -13.03 -16.50
N PHE A 127 4.91 -12.60 -16.74
CA PHE A 127 4.22 -12.59 -18.03
C PHE A 127 3.99 -11.16 -18.57
N ASP A 128 3.66 -10.21 -17.69
CA ASP A 128 3.18 -8.87 -18.06
C ASP A 128 3.37 -7.83 -16.93
N GLY A 129 3.07 -6.56 -17.24
CA GLY A 129 3.08 -5.45 -16.29
C GLY A 129 1.70 -5.19 -15.69
N VAL A 130 1.67 -4.97 -14.37
CA VAL A 130 0.45 -4.65 -13.61
C VAL A 130 0.58 -3.24 -13.06
N THR A 131 -0.47 -2.44 -13.22
CA THR A 131 -0.56 -1.09 -12.68
C THR A 131 -1.68 -1.03 -11.65
N GLY A 132 -1.39 -0.47 -10.47
CA GLY A 132 -2.38 -0.13 -9.46
C GLY A 132 -2.57 1.38 -9.38
N ALA A 133 -3.82 1.83 -9.29
CA ALA A 133 -4.19 3.21 -9.07
C ALA A 133 -4.82 3.36 -7.69
N PHE A 134 -4.35 4.33 -6.91
CA PHE A 134 -4.75 4.54 -5.53
C PHE A 134 -5.09 6.00 -5.31
N ASN A 135 -6.26 6.26 -4.72
CA ASN A 135 -6.64 7.59 -4.28
C ASN A 135 -6.07 7.88 -2.89
N CYS A 136 -5.17 8.86 -2.81
CA CYS A 136 -4.46 9.21 -1.58
C CYS A 136 -4.93 10.52 -0.92
N GLN A 137 -5.95 11.19 -1.46
CA GLN A 137 -6.24 12.61 -1.12
C GLN A 137 -7.21 12.78 0.05
N ASP A 138 -8.28 11.99 0.10
CA ASP A 138 -9.35 12.23 1.08
C ASP A 138 -9.83 10.99 1.84
N ASN A 139 -9.64 9.76 1.31
CA ASN A 139 -9.96 8.50 1.97
C ASN A 139 -9.37 7.29 1.23
N CYS A 140 -8.70 6.36 1.93
CA CYS A 140 -8.19 5.10 1.36
C CYS A 140 -9.28 4.04 1.05
N LEU A 141 -10.55 4.45 0.91
CA LEU A 141 -11.71 3.54 0.93
C LEU A 141 -12.13 3.01 -0.45
N HIS A 142 -11.55 3.53 -1.54
CA HIS A 142 -11.91 3.15 -2.90
C HIS A 142 -10.72 2.65 -3.68
N ILE A 143 -10.81 1.38 -4.09
CA ILE A 143 -9.90 0.69 -5.01
C ILE A 143 -10.80 0.27 -6.18
N GLU A 144 -10.49 0.75 -7.39
CA GLU A 144 -11.10 0.28 -8.64
C GLU A 144 -10.14 -0.67 -9.38
#